data_AF-A0A6P1KMP7-F1
#
_entry.id   AF-A0A6P1KMP7-F1
#
_cell.length_a   1.000
_cell.length_b   1.000
_cell.length_c   1.000
_cell.angle_alpha   90.00
_cell.angle_beta   90.00
_cell.angle_gamma   90.00
#
_symmetry.space_group_name_H-M   'P 1'
#
loop_
_entity.id
_entity.type
_entity.pdbx_description
1 polymer ?
#
loop_
_entity_poly.entity_id
_entity_poly.type
_entity_poly.pdbx_seq_one_letter_code
_entity_poly.pdbx_strand_id
1 'polypeptide(L)'
;MAGDFQKQQKEREANLARLKAETDKLIGEEIAEQKRLTDEKQAKLESRKATMKFLGQFVDTAIKFGNITSEQINIYLTNYQVEYGNDALVAKYLGLAVQLLTHPQTGVESTTARFGNGGLLWRGQTYKNCHELHDSLVALLADFDPFDNNIVWLEYLLEEIFGDEGKLAAEIYLERWRTTYVPMILRLVEQSKNAIEIPNIDSLTTDDLFIIQSLTGGF
;
A
#
# COMPACT_ATOMS: atom_id res chain seq x y z
N MET A 1 -77.02 32.07 12.66
CA MET A 1 -75.74 31.83 13.37
C MET A 1 -75.26 30.37 13.33
N ALA A 2 -76.12 29.35 13.17
CA ALA A 2 -75.67 27.95 13.09
C ALA A 2 -74.98 27.54 11.76
N GLY A 3 -75.29 28.22 10.65
CA GLY A 3 -74.75 27.89 9.31
C GLY A 3 -73.28 28.31 9.10
N ASP A 4 -72.82 29.41 9.71
CA ASP A 4 -71.43 29.88 9.56
C ASP A 4 -70.43 29.00 10.30
N PHE A 5 -70.82 28.42 11.44
CA PHE A 5 -69.98 27.51 12.22
C PHE A 5 -69.71 26.19 11.49
N GLN A 6 -70.74 25.62 10.86
CA GLN A 6 -70.59 24.40 10.04
C GLN A 6 -69.74 24.64 8.78
N LYS A 7 -69.84 25.85 8.20
CA LYS A 7 -69.05 26.23 7.03
C LYS A 7 -67.56 26.39 7.39
N GLN A 8 -67.27 27.03 8.53
CA GLN A 8 -65.90 27.15 9.06
C GLN A 8 -65.29 25.81 9.47
N GLN A 9 -66.08 24.87 10.02
CA GLN A 9 -65.59 23.52 10.33
C GLN A 9 -65.20 22.76 9.06
N LYS A 10 -66.05 22.79 8.02
CA LYS A 10 -65.73 22.15 6.73
C LYS A 10 -64.49 22.75 6.05
N GLU A 11 -64.31 24.06 6.10
CA GLU A 11 -63.10 24.71 5.58
C GLU A 11 -61.85 24.31 6.36
N ARG A 12 -61.93 24.21 7.69
CA ARG A 12 -60.82 23.70 8.51
C ARG A 12 -60.46 22.27 8.17
N GLU A 13 -61.44 21.38 8.04
CA GLU A 13 -61.21 19.97 7.68
C GLU A 13 -60.59 19.84 6.29
N ALA A 14 -61.08 20.59 5.30
CA ALA A 14 -60.52 20.62 3.95
C ALA A 14 -59.07 21.14 3.92
N ASN A 15 -58.78 22.19 4.69
CA ASN A 15 -57.41 22.71 4.82
C ASN A 15 -56.49 21.72 5.53
N LEU A 16 -56.97 21.03 6.56
CA LEU A 16 -56.18 20.01 7.27
C LEU A 16 -55.90 18.79 6.38
N ALA A 17 -56.87 18.40 5.55
CA ALA A 17 -56.69 17.33 4.57
C ALA A 17 -55.68 17.71 3.48
N ARG A 18 -55.72 18.95 2.97
CA ARG A 18 -54.69 19.47 2.04
C ARG A 18 -53.31 19.49 2.69
N LEU A 19 -53.19 20.00 3.91
CA LEU A 19 -51.91 20.06 4.62
C LEU A 19 -51.32 18.67 4.83
N LYS A 20 -52.15 17.69 5.21
CA LYS A 20 -51.71 16.28 5.35
C LYS A 20 -51.23 15.70 4.02
N ALA A 21 -51.99 15.86 2.95
CA ALA A 21 -51.61 15.37 1.63
C ALA A 21 -50.30 16.02 1.11
N GLU A 22 -50.10 17.31 1.38
CA GLU A 22 -48.88 18.03 1.02
C GLU A 22 -47.69 17.57 1.87
N THR A 23 -47.90 17.33 3.17
CA THR A 23 -46.87 16.78 4.07
C THR A 23 -46.48 15.36 3.67
N ASP A 24 -47.45 14.49 3.40
CA ASP A 24 -47.21 13.10 2.98
C ASP A 24 -46.46 13.05 1.64
N LYS A 25 -46.78 13.97 0.72
CA LYS A 25 -46.06 14.11 -0.55
C LYS A 25 -44.59 14.51 -0.32
N LEU A 26 -44.34 15.52 0.52
CA LEU A 26 -42.98 15.98 0.83
C LEU A 26 -42.16 14.89 1.53
N ILE A 27 -42.75 14.16 2.47
CA ILE A 27 -42.10 13.01 3.13
C ILE A 27 -41.78 11.92 2.11
N GLY A 28 -42.71 11.62 1.18
CA GLY A 28 -42.50 10.66 0.11
C GLY A 28 -41.35 11.05 -0.83
N GLU A 29 -41.27 12.33 -1.20
CA GLU A 29 -40.18 12.89 -2.01
C GLU A 29 -38.83 12.82 -1.28
N GLU A 30 -38.79 13.14 0.02
CA GLU A 30 -37.58 13.08 0.84
C GLU A 30 -37.07 11.63 1.01
N ILE A 31 -37.96 10.67 1.27
CA ILE A 31 -37.60 9.25 1.35
C ILE A 31 -37.07 8.74 0.01
N ALA A 32 -37.71 9.12 -1.10
CA ALA A 32 -37.26 8.73 -2.44
C ALA A 32 -35.87 9.30 -2.75
N GLU A 33 -35.60 10.55 -2.38
CA GLU A 33 -34.29 11.18 -2.57
C GLU A 33 -33.21 10.56 -1.67
N GLN A 34 -33.50 10.29 -0.40
CA GLN A 34 -32.57 9.58 0.49
C GLN A 34 -32.24 8.18 -0.03
N LYS A 35 -33.23 7.46 -0.57
CA LYS A 35 -33.01 6.16 -1.19
C LYS A 35 -32.13 6.28 -2.43
N ARG A 36 -32.40 7.25 -3.32
CA ARG A 36 -31.57 7.51 -4.51
C ARG A 36 -30.11 7.79 -4.14
N LEU A 37 -29.88 8.67 -3.16
CA LEU A 37 -28.53 8.98 -2.66
C LEU A 37 -27.82 7.76 -2.06
N THR A 38 -28.58 6.88 -1.39
CA THR A 38 -28.04 5.64 -0.82
C THR A 38 -27.67 4.64 -1.92
N ASP A 39 -28.56 4.47 -2.91
CA ASP A 39 -28.34 3.59 -4.06
C ASP A 39 -27.14 4.08 -4.90
N GLU A 40 -26.99 5.39 -5.11
CA GLU A 40 -25.83 5.99 -5.79
C GLU A 40 -24.52 5.74 -5.02
N LYS A 41 -24.53 5.90 -3.69
CA LYS A 41 -23.36 5.61 -2.85
C LYS A 41 -22.98 4.13 -2.92
N GLN A 42 -23.96 3.24 -2.86
CA GLN A 42 -23.73 1.80 -2.93
C GLN A 42 -23.19 1.39 -4.31
N ALA A 43 -23.79 1.89 -5.40
CA ALA A 43 -23.33 1.62 -6.76
C ALA A 43 -21.89 2.11 -6.97
N LYS A 44 -21.54 3.28 -6.42
CA LYS A 44 -20.17 3.81 -6.46
C LYS A 44 -19.18 2.92 -5.72
N LEU A 45 -19.55 2.41 -4.54
CA LEU A 45 -18.73 1.49 -3.77
C LEU A 45 -18.49 0.17 -4.51
N GLU A 46 -19.54 -0.42 -5.10
CA GLU A 46 -19.45 -1.65 -5.87
C GLU A 46 -18.59 -1.49 -7.12
N SER A 47 -18.77 -0.38 -7.84
CA SER A 47 -17.95 -0.01 -8.99
C SER A 47 -16.47 0.12 -8.62
N ARG A 48 -16.15 0.75 -7.49
CA ARG A 48 -14.78 0.88 -6.98
C ARG A 48 -14.16 -0.47 -6.63
N LYS A 49 -14.88 -1.33 -5.92
CA LYS A 49 -14.42 -2.70 -5.61
C LYS A 49 -14.14 -3.51 -6.88
N ALA A 50 -15.04 -3.45 -7.87
CA ALA A 50 -14.86 -4.13 -9.15
C ALA A 50 -13.63 -3.60 -9.90
N THR A 51 -13.43 -2.28 -9.91
CA THR A 51 -12.27 -1.63 -10.53
C THR A 51 -10.97 -2.08 -9.86
N MET A 52 -10.89 -2.05 -8.53
CA MET A 52 -9.69 -2.48 -7.80
C MET A 52 -9.37 -3.96 -8.00
N LYS A 53 -10.40 -4.82 -8.05
CA LYS A 53 -10.24 -6.23 -8.38
C LYS A 53 -9.65 -6.42 -9.78
N PHE A 54 -10.18 -5.70 -10.78
CA PHE A 54 -9.66 -5.73 -12.14
C PHE A 54 -8.20 -5.26 -12.20
N LEU A 55 -7.87 -4.13 -11.58
CA LEU A 55 -6.50 -3.61 -11.59
C LEU A 55 -5.52 -4.57 -10.93
N GLY A 56 -5.89 -5.18 -9.81
CA GLY A 56 -5.07 -6.21 -9.17
C GLY A 56 -4.81 -7.40 -10.08
N GLN A 57 -5.86 -7.96 -10.70
CA GLN A 57 -5.73 -9.06 -11.65
C GLN A 57 -4.89 -8.69 -12.87
N PHE A 58 -5.03 -7.47 -13.36
CA PHE A 58 -4.26 -6.95 -14.48
C PHE A 58 -2.76 -6.90 -14.14
N VAL A 59 -2.40 -6.30 -13.00
CA VAL A 59 -1.00 -6.20 -12.55
C VAL A 59 -0.40 -7.57 -12.29
N ASP A 60 -1.09 -8.46 -11.59
CA ASP A 60 -0.61 -9.83 -11.33
C ASP A 60 -0.36 -10.59 -12.65
N THR A 61 -1.26 -10.43 -13.63
CA THR A 61 -1.12 -11.02 -14.97
C THR A 61 0.06 -10.42 -15.73
N ALA A 62 0.22 -9.10 -15.68
CA ALA A 62 1.29 -8.41 -16.39
C ALA A 62 2.68 -8.76 -15.81
N ILE A 63 2.79 -8.92 -14.49
CA ILE A 63 4.02 -9.40 -13.86
C ILE A 63 4.30 -10.84 -14.30
N LYS A 64 3.30 -11.73 -14.28
CA LYS A 64 3.44 -13.13 -14.70
C LYS A 64 3.96 -13.31 -16.13
N PHE A 65 3.68 -12.35 -17.02
CA PHE A 65 4.15 -12.37 -18.41
C PHE A 65 5.33 -11.43 -18.66
N GLY A 66 5.89 -10.79 -17.62
CA GLY A 66 7.06 -9.93 -17.73
C GLY A 66 6.85 -8.65 -18.55
N ASN A 67 5.61 -8.21 -18.76
CA ASN A 67 5.26 -7.06 -19.61
C ASN A 67 4.72 -5.85 -18.81
N ILE A 68 4.91 -5.85 -17.50
CA ILE A 68 4.53 -4.74 -16.63
C ILE A 68 5.38 -3.49 -16.89
N THR A 69 4.74 -2.33 -16.86
CA THR A 69 5.36 -1.01 -17.04
C THR A 69 5.19 -0.15 -15.80
N SER A 70 6.06 0.85 -15.64
CA SER A 70 6.01 1.77 -14.49
C SER A 70 4.70 2.56 -14.44
N GLU A 71 4.17 2.99 -15.60
CA GLU A 71 2.87 3.67 -15.69
C GLU A 71 1.72 2.81 -15.15
N GLN A 72 1.68 1.53 -15.50
CA GLN A 72 0.65 0.61 -15.04
C GLN A 72 0.72 0.38 -13.53
N ILE A 73 1.94 0.24 -12.98
CA ILE A 73 2.14 0.11 -11.54
C ILE A 73 1.73 1.41 -10.83
N ASN A 74 2.08 2.57 -11.37
CA ASN A 74 1.73 3.87 -10.80
C ASN A 74 0.21 4.06 -10.71
N ILE A 75 -0.51 3.79 -11.80
CA ILE A 75 -1.98 3.86 -11.83
C ILE A 75 -2.55 2.92 -10.75
N TYR A 76 -2.03 1.71 -10.65
CA TYR A 76 -2.50 0.75 -9.67
C TYR A 76 -2.24 1.17 -8.22
N LEU A 77 -0.99 1.50 -7.88
CA LEU A 77 -0.58 1.88 -6.53
C LEU A 77 -1.28 3.17 -6.07
N THR A 78 -1.45 4.15 -6.96
CA THR A 78 -2.20 5.38 -6.67
C THR A 78 -3.65 5.06 -6.28
N ASN A 79 -4.34 4.22 -7.06
CA ASN A 79 -5.72 3.84 -6.73
C ASN A 79 -5.78 2.94 -5.47
N TYR A 80 -4.77 2.11 -5.25
CA TYR A 80 -4.66 1.26 -4.06
C TYR A 80 -4.52 2.09 -2.79
N GLN A 81 -3.68 3.13 -2.82
CA GLN A 81 -3.50 4.07 -1.71
C GLN A 81 -4.81 4.78 -1.37
N VAL A 82 -5.53 5.27 -2.38
CA VAL A 82 -6.81 5.97 -2.18
C VAL A 82 -7.87 5.06 -1.54
N GLU A 83 -7.91 3.78 -1.93
CA GLU A 83 -8.92 2.84 -1.45
C GLU A 83 -8.59 2.23 -0.08
N TYR A 84 -7.30 1.90 0.17
CA TYR A 84 -6.90 1.10 1.33
C TYR A 84 -5.95 1.81 2.30
N GLY A 85 -5.47 3.01 1.97
CA GLY A 85 -4.56 3.79 2.81
C GLY A 85 -3.09 3.40 2.71
N ASN A 86 -2.24 4.16 3.40
CA ASN A 86 -0.78 4.04 3.32
C ASN A 86 -0.25 2.71 3.88
N ASP A 87 -0.79 2.22 5.00
CA ASP A 87 -0.31 0.97 5.61
C ASP A 87 -0.50 -0.23 4.68
N ALA A 88 -1.65 -0.29 4.00
CA ALA A 88 -1.92 -1.31 3.01
C ALA A 88 -1.05 -1.14 1.75
N LEU A 89 -0.76 0.10 1.37
CA LEU A 89 0.11 0.43 0.25
C LEU A 89 1.51 -0.15 0.45
N VAL A 90 2.13 0.02 1.64
CA VAL A 90 3.47 -0.50 1.94
C VAL A 90 3.52 -2.02 1.75
N ALA A 91 2.55 -2.74 2.32
CA ALA A 91 2.47 -4.18 2.19
C ALA A 91 2.28 -4.63 0.73
N LYS A 92 1.50 -3.87 -0.06
CA LYS A 92 1.31 -4.19 -1.48
C LYS A 92 2.54 -3.87 -2.31
N TYR A 93 3.21 -2.75 -2.03
CA TYR A 93 4.47 -2.33 -2.68
C TYR A 93 5.54 -3.40 -2.51
N LEU A 94 5.82 -3.82 -1.27
CA LEU A 94 6.77 -4.91 -0.99
C LEU A 94 6.35 -6.21 -1.69
N GLY A 95 5.06 -6.51 -1.73
CA GLY A 95 4.54 -7.70 -2.42
C GLY A 95 4.83 -7.69 -3.91
N LEU A 96 4.64 -6.53 -4.58
CA LEU A 96 5.00 -6.37 -5.99
C LEU A 96 6.51 -6.49 -6.21
N ALA A 97 7.31 -5.87 -5.33
CA ALA A 97 8.78 -6.00 -5.37
C ALA A 97 9.22 -7.46 -5.31
N VAL A 98 8.67 -8.23 -4.36
CA VAL A 98 8.93 -9.68 -4.27
C VAL A 98 8.51 -10.40 -5.54
N GLN A 99 7.30 -10.19 -6.06
CA GLN A 99 6.85 -10.85 -7.30
C GLN A 99 7.78 -10.57 -8.49
N LEU A 100 8.32 -9.35 -8.58
CA LEU A 100 9.26 -8.95 -9.64
C LEU A 100 10.65 -9.58 -9.45
N LEU A 101 11.14 -9.63 -8.22
CA LEU A 101 12.46 -10.17 -7.89
C LEU A 101 12.47 -11.71 -7.92
N THR A 102 11.36 -12.37 -7.61
CA THR A 102 11.24 -13.83 -7.65
C THR A 102 10.58 -14.33 -8.93
N HIS A 103 10.49 -13.50 -9.98
CA HIS A 103 9.84 -13.90 -11.21
C HIS A 103 10.65 -15.02 -11.91
N PRO A 104 10.03 -16.14 -12.36
CA PRO A 104 10.79 -17.29 -12.86
C PRO A 104 11.67 -17.05 -14.09
N GLN A 105 11.40 -15.99 -14.86
CA GLN A 105 12.12 -15.69 -16.11
C GLN A 105 12.94 -14.40 -16.04
N THR A 106 12.60 -13.52 -15.10
CA THR A 106 13.14 -12.15 -15.05
C THR A 106 13.51 -11.74 -13.64
N GLY A 107 13.51 -12.69 -12.71
CA GLY A 107 13.87 -12.48 -11.31
C GLY A 107 15.33 -12.12 -11.15
N VAL A 108 15.71 -11.86 -9.91
CA VAL A 108 17.06 -11.50 -9.55
C VAL A 108 17.91 -12.76 -9.43
N GLU A 109 19.09 -12.72 -10.03
CA GLU A 109 20.10 -13.77 -9.96
C GLU A 109 21.38 -13.17 -9.40
N SER A 110 22.14 -13.97 -8.64
CA SER A 110 23.49 -13.61 -8.21
C SER A 110 24.50 -14.44 -8.98
N THR A 111 25.38 -13.77 -9.72
CA THR A 111 26.50 -14.41 -10.42
C THR A 111 27.71 -14.66 -9.51
N THR A 112 27.64 -14.20 -8.26
CA THR A 112 28.69 -14.35 -7.25
C THR A 112 28.17 -15.09 -6.01
N ALA A 113 29.08 -15.62 -5.20
CA ALA A 113 28.74 -16.31 -3.96
C ALA A 113 28.15 -15.37 -2.87
N ARG A 114 28.28 -14.05 -3.03
CA ARG A 114 27.74 -13.03 -2.11
C ARG A 114 27.24 -11.82 -2.92
N PHE A 115 25.96 -11.49 -2.79
CA PHE A 115 25.32 -10.39 -3.52
C PHE A 115 25.91 -8.99 -3.23
N GLY A 116 26.65 -8.83 -2.12
CA GLY A 116 27.35 -7.59 -1.78
C GLY A 116 28.61 -7.29 -2.60
N ASN A 117 29.15 -8.28 -3.33
CA ASN A 117 30.36 -8.12 -4.16
C ASN A 117 30.06 -7.90 -5.65
N GLY A 118 28.84 -7.44 -5.94
CA GLY A 118 28.34 -7.23 -7.29
C GLY A 118 27.93 -8.51 -8.01
N GLY A 119 27.51 -8.34 -9.26
CA GLY A 119 27.05 -9.44 -10.09
C GLY A 119 25.58 -9.80 -9.90
N LEU A 120 24.78 -8.84 -9.43
CA LEU A 120 23.32 -8.95 -9.44
C LEU A 120 22.83 -8.82 -10.88
N LEU A 121 21.99 -9.75 -11.33
CA LEU A 121 21.35 -9.71 -12.64
C LEU A 121 19.85 -9.67 -12.44
N TRP A 122 19.17 -8.71 -13.06
CA TRP A 122 17.71 -8.62 -13.03
C TRP A 122 17.20 -8.13 -14.38
N ARG A 123 16.18 -8.82 -14.94
CA ARG A 123 15.64 -8.56 -16.28
C ARG A 123 16.70 -8.50 -17.39
N GLY A 124 17.75 -9.31 -17.29
CA GLY A 124 18.85 -9.35 -18.26
C GLY A 124 19.83 -8.17 -18.18
N GLN A 125 19.73 -7.31 -17.16
CA GLN A 125 20.67 -6.24 -16.88
C GLN A 125 21.54 -6.59 -15.67
N THR A 126 22.82 -6.24 -15.72
CA THR A 126 23.76 -6.45 -14.62
C THR A 126 23.91 -5.18 -13.80
N TYR A 127 23.82 -5.32 -12.48
CA TYR A 127 23.94 -4.26 -11.50
C TYR A 127 25.21 -4.46 -10.67
N LYS A 128 25.93 -3.37 -10.41
CA LYS A 128 27.21 -3.43 -9.68
C LYS A 128 27.02 -3.67 -8.19
N ASN A 129 25.91 -3.22 -7.63
CA ASN A 129 25.60 -3.31 -6.21
C ASN A 129 24.08 -3.30 -5.99
N CYS A 130 23.67 -3.52 -4.74
CA CYS A 130 22.26 -3.50 -4.36
C CYS A 130 21.61 -2.14 -4.68
N HIS A 131 22.36 -1.04 -4.62
CA HIS A 131 21.83 0.32 -4.79
C HIS A 131 21.38 0.57 -6.24
N GLU A 132 22.20 0.21 -7.23
CA GLU A 132 21.81 0.32 -8.65
C GLU A 132 20.58 -0.55 -8.97
N LEU A 133 20.46 -1.71 -8.32
CA LEU A 133 19.27 -2.57 -8.44
C LEU A 133 18.05 -1.92 -7.77
N HIS A 134 18.22 -1.34 -6.58
CA HIS A 134 17.18 -0.62 -5.85
C HIS A 134 16.61 0.52 -6.67
N ASP A 135 17.46 1.40 -7.21
CA ASP A 135 17.05 2.52 -8.06
C ASP A 135 16.21 2.03 -9.26
N SER A 136 16.67 0.96 -9.91
CA SER A 136 16.00 0.39 -11.08
C SER A 136 14.67 -0.28 -10.73
N LEU A 137 14.59 -0.90 -9.55
CA LEU A 137 13.36 -1.48 -9.03
C LEU A 137 12.35 -0.40 -8.65
N VAL A 138 12.78 0.66 -7.95
CA VAL A 138 11.94 1.82 -7.59
C VAL A 138 11.43 2.54 -8.83
N ALA A 139 12.27 2.71 -9.85
CA ALA A 139 11.86 3.31 -11.12
C ALA A 139 10.76 2.51 -11.83
N LEU A 140 10.80 1.17 -11.72
CA LEU A 140 9.72 0.33 -12.20
C LEU A 140 8.48 0.42 -11.29
N LEU A 141 8.67 0.53 -9.98
CA LEU A 141 7.62 0.63 -8.97
C LEU A 141 7.09 2.07 -8.79
N ALA A 142 6.90 2.78 -9.90
CA ALA A 142 6.30 4.11 -9.97
C ALA A 142 7.14 5.27 -9.40
N ASP A 143 8.47 5.16 -9.38
CA ASP A 143 9.39 6.18 -8.83
C ASP A 143 9.04 6.54 -7.38
N PHE A 144 8.49 5.58 -6.64
CA PHE A 144 7.98 5.76 -5.29
C PHE A 144 8.60 4.73 -4.37
N ASP A 145 9.33 5.16 -3.33
CA ASP A 145 9.81 4.29 -2.25
C ASP A 145 9.13 4.68 -0.94
N PRO A 146 8.30 3.81 -0.33
CA PRO A 146 7.68 4.08 0.97
C PRO A 146 8.67 4.07 2.14
N PHE A 147 9.95 3.74 1.91
CA PHE A 147 10.99 3.64 2.92
C PHE A 147 12.04 4.76 2.86
N ASP A 148 11.72 5.89 2.22
CA ASP A 148 12.62 7.07 2.09
C ASP A 148 13.97 6.73 1.41
N ASN A 149 13.95 5.90 0.36
CA ASN A 149 15.14 5.40 -0.33
C ASN A 149 16.12 4.61 0.56
N ASN A 150 15.64 4.09 1.69
CA ASN A 150 16.44 3.24 2.57
C ASN A 150 16.56 1.83 1.98
N ILE A 151 17.76 1.43 1.59
CA ILE A 151 17.99 0.18 0.86
C ILE A 151 17.82 -1.10 1.70
N VAL A 152 17.79 -1.01 3.03
CA VAL A 152 17.84 -2.17 3.94
C VAL A 152 16.70 -3.14 3.70
N TRP A 153 15.51 -2.66 3.31
CA TRP A 153 14.40 -3.55 2.98
C TRP A 153 14.74 -4.45 1.79
N LEU A 154 15.42 -3.93 0.76
CA LEU A 154 15.79 -4.70 -0.41
C LEU A 154 16.89 -5.70 -0.07
N GLU A 155 17.90 -5.29 0.70
CA GLU A 155 18.97 -6.18 1.16
C GLU A 155 18.41 -7.38 1.91
N TYR A 156 17.44 -7.14 2.80
CA TYR A 156 16.74 -8.21 3.52
C TYR A 156 15.98 -9.14 2.58
N LEU A 157 15.25 -8.61 1.59
CA LEU A 157 14.55 -9.45 0.61
C LEU A 157 15.54 -10.29 -0.21
N LEU A 158 16.66 -9.72 -0.65
CA LEU A 158 17.68 -10.44 -1.41
C LEU A 158 18.30 -11.57 -0.58
N GLU A 159 18.56 -11.34 0.71
CA GLU A 159 19.05 -12.37 1.62
C GLU A 159 18.06 -13.56 1.72
N GLU A 160 16.76 -13.29 1.89
CA GLU A 160 15.75 -14.36 1.91
C GLU A 160 15.62 -15.07 0.55
N ILE A 161 15.72 -14.34 -0.57
CA ILE A 161 15.63 -14.93 -1.93
C ILE A 161 16.78 -15.92 -2.16
N PHE A 162 18.01 -15.53 -1.83
CA PHE A 162 19.19 -16.37 -2.05
C PHE A 162 19.38 -17.42 -0.95
N GLY A 163 18.73 -17.27 0.21
CA GLY A 163 18.74 -18.24 1.30
C GLY A 163 17.82 -19.43 1.09
N ASP A 164 16.60 -19.22 0.58
CA ASP A 164 15.62 -20.28 0.27
C ASP A 164 14.73 -19.87 -0.92
N GLU A 165 15.16 -20.28 -2.11
CA GLU A 165 14.53 -19.93 -3.38
C GLU A 165 13.10 -20.50 -3.47
N GLY A 166 12.10 -19.63 -3.30
CA GLY A 166 10.67 -19.96 -3.42
C GLY A 166 9.85 -19.75 -2.15
N LYS A 167 10.47 -19.69 -0.98
CA LYS A 167 9.77 -19.42 0.28
C LYS A 167 9.18 -18.00 0.30
N LEU A 168 9.98 -17.01 -0.08
CA LEU A 168 9.56 -15.61 -0.11
C LEU A 168 8.46 -15.35 -1.15
N ALA A 169 8.52 -16.02 -2.31
CA ALA A 169 7.53 -15.89 -3.38
C ALA A 169 6.12 -16.35 -2.94
N ALA A 170 6.04 -17.37 -2.08
CA ALA A 170 4.78 -17.84 -1.52
C ALA A 170 4.31 -16.97 -0.34
N GLU A 171 5.24 -16.38 0.41
CA GLU A 171 4.99 -15.63 1.65
C GLU A 171 3.98 -14.49 1.46
N ILE A 172 4.04 -13.78 0.34
CA ILE A 172 3.19 -12.61 0.04
C ILE A 172 1.69 -12.92 -0.04
N TYR A 173 1.31 -14.19 -0.22
CA TYR A 173 -0.08 -14.64 -0.28
C TYR A 173 -0.59 -15.14 1.08
N LEU A 174 0.27 -15.23 2.08
CA LEU A 174 -0.08 -15.69 3.42
C LEU A 174 -0.49 -14.50 4.29
N GLU A 175 -1.38 -14.75 5.25
CA GLU A 175 -1.84 -13.72 6.20
C GLU A 175 -0.67 -13.10 6.98
N ARG A 176 0.33 -13.93 7.34
CA ARG A 176 1.53 -13.52 8.05
C ARG A 176 2.41 -12.51 7.30
N TRP A 177 2.21 -12.33 5.99
CA TRP A 177 2.84 -11.25 5.24
C TRP A 177 2.57 -9.89 5.88
N ARG A 178 1.31 -9.60 6.17
CA ARG A 178 0.87 -8.29 6.69
C ARG A 178 1.09 -8.17 8.20
N THR A 179 0.97 -9.27 8.93
CA THR A 179 0.99 -9.25 10.40
C THR A 179 2.38 -9.45 11.00
N THR A 180 3.30 -10.08 10.26
CA THR A 180 4.64 -10.41 10.77
C THR A 180 5.74 -9.86 9.86
N TYR A 181 5.68 -10.18 8.57
CA TYR A 181 6.80 -9.95 7.65
C TYR A 181 7.01 -8.47 7.31
N VAL A 182 5.96 -7.77 6.89
CA VAL A 182 6.01 -6.33 6.61
C VAL A 182 6.37 -5.51 7.86
N PRO A 183 5.78 -5.75 9.05
CA PRO A 183 6.20 -5.08 10.28
C PRO A 183 7.67 -5.32 10.66
N MET A 184 8.22 -6.49 10.39
CA MET A 184 9.64 -6.78 10.63
C MET A 184 10.54 -5.95 9.71
N ILE A 185 10.22 -5.88 8.41
CA ILE A 185 10.96 -5.03 7.46
C ILE A 185 10.90 -3.56 7.89
N LEU A 186 9.72 -3.07 8.28
CA LEU A 186 9.58 -1.70 8.80
C LEU A 186 10.47 -1.44 10.02
N ARG A 187 10.58 -2.40 10.94
CA ARG A 187 11.49 -2.30 12.10
C ARG A 187 12.96 -2.26 11.67
N LEU A 188 13.36 -3.06 10.68
CA LEU A 188 14.73 -3.05 10.16
C LEU A 188 15.08 -1.69 9.53
N VAL A 189 14.16 -1.14 8.73
CA VAL A 189 14.32 0.20 8.13
C VAL A 189 14.39 1.28 9.22
N GLU A 190 13.55 1.19 10.25
CA GLU A 190 13.58 2.13 11.36
C GLU A 190 14.87 2.04 12.17
N GLN A 191 15.38 0.81 12.41
CA GLN A 191 16.65 0.59 13.09
C GLN A 191 17.83 1.12 12.29
N SER A 192 17.81 1.01 10.97
CA SER A 192 18.90 1.52 10.14
C SER A 192 18.91 3.05 10.04
N LYS A 193 17.74 3.70 10.16
CA LYS A 193 17.63 5.16 10.32
C LYS A 193 18.21 5.65 11.65
N ASN A 194 17.98 4.88 12.71
CA ASN A 194 18.48 5.16 14.05
C ASN A 194 19.87 4.52 14.25
N ALA A 195 20.83 4.86 13.37
CA ALA A 195 22.21 4.44 13.53
C ALA A 195 22.69 4.76 14.95
N ILE A 196 23.38 3.80 15.58
CA ILE A 196 23.91 3.97 16.94
C ILE A 196 24.75 5.24 16.94
N GLU A 197 24.30 6.27 17.67
CA GLU A 197 25.10 7.47 17.88
C GLU A 197 26.37 7.02 18.61
N ILE A 198 27.49 7.05 17.89
CA ILE A 198 28.79 6.91 18.53
C ILE A 198 28.90 8.12 19.46
N PRO A 199 29.08 7.92 20.78
CA PRO A 199 29.18 9.04 21.70
C PRO A 199 30.29 9.99 21.22
N ASN A 200 30.10 11.30 21.41
CA ASN A 200 31.10 12.27 21.00
C ASN A 200 32.47 11.87 21.59
N ILE A 201 33.48 11.70 20.74
CA ILE A 201 34.83 11.25 21.12
C ILE A 201 35.41 12.14 22.23
N ASP A 202 35.10 13.43 22.22
CA ASP A 202 35.55 14.41 23.22
C ASP A 202 34.94 14.18 24.61
N SER A 203 33.86 13.40 24.70
CA SER A 203 33.16 13.05 25.94
C SER A 203 33.53 11.67 26.48
N LEU A 204 34.36 10.92 25.76
CA LEU A 204 34.75 9.56 26.10
C LEU A 204 36.14 9.53 26.71
N THR A 205 36.34 8.68 27.72
CA THR A 205 37.68 8.44 28.25
C THR A 205 38.46 7.51 27.32
N THR A 206 39.79 7.48 27.46
CA THR A 206 40.66 6.59 26.66
C THR A 206 40.27 5.12 26.77
N ASP A 207 39.79 4.68 27.94
CA ASP A 207 39.33 3.31 28.16
C ASP A 207 38.01 3.03 27.43
N ASP A 208 37.08 4.00 27.40
CA ASP A 208 35.82 3.88 26.66
C ASP A 208 36.06 3.84 25.14
N LEU A 209 37.01 4.65 24.65
CA LEU A 209 37.43 4.62 23.25
C LEU A 209 38.05 3.28 22.86
N PHE A 210 38.84 2.68 23.75
CA PHE A 210 39.40 1.34 23.53
C PHE A 210 38.33 0.25 23.50
N ILE A 211 37.32 0.34 24.38
CA ILE A 211 36.17 -0.58 24.38
C ILE A 211 35.34 -0.42 23.10
N ILE A 212 35.07 0.81 22.68
CA ILE A 212 34.31 1.07 21.44
C ILE A 212 35.12 0.62 20.22
N GLN A 213 36.43 0.89 20.15
CA GLN A 213 37.28 0.41 19.06
C GLN A 213 37.37 -1.11 19.01
N SER A 214 37.51 -1.77 20.17
CA SER A 214 37.56 -3.24 20.22
C SER A 214 36.24 -3.90 19.83
N LEU A 215 35.10 -3.25 20.10
CA LEU A 215 33.77 -3.72 19.69
C LEU A 215 33.45 -3.43 18.21
N THR A 216 33.84 -2.27 17.70
CA THR A 216 33.55 -1.83 16.32
C THR A 216 34.57 -2.33 15.29
N GLY A 217 35.64 -2.98 15.75
CA GLY A 217 36.69 -3.53 14.89
C GLY A 217 37.72 -2.50 14.42
N GLY A 218 37.67 -1.27 14.95
CA GLY A 218 38.51 -0.15 14.54
C GLY A 218 38.17 0.33 13.13
N PHE A 219 37.47 1.46 13.02
CA PHE A 219 37.40 2.21 11.77
C PHE A 219 38.75 2.87 11.46
#